data_AF-A0A2Y9PHW0-F1
#
_entry.id   AF-A0A2Y9PHW0-F1
#
_cell.length_a   1.000
_cell.length_b   1.000
_cell.length_c   1.000
_cell.angle_alpha   90.00
_cell.angle_beta   90.00
_cell.angle_gamma   90.00
#
_symmetry.space_group_name_H-M   'P 1'
#
loop_
_entity.id
_entity.type
_entity.pdbx_description
1 polymer ?
#
loop_
_entity_poly.entity_id
_entity_poly.type
_entity_poly.pdbx_seq_one_letter_code
_entity_poly.pdbx_strand_id
1 'polypeptide(L)'
;MTHLDVNLSYLESHYSSSGPEFKRVLFNFGGQSPLILYYLKMHELAGISKAPGQVKIKLTEILKEPPPAPTYCDILKEAKRQFANNQKDFRIEKHLINEEIKLLRQRQEKVDKELHRLQAKATKKPYEVKNDFENFLQKLRSEARTERQLLASLSSSTTEDFNLEEEECQEEPEINCI
;
A
#
# COMPACT_ATOMS: atom_id res chain seq x y z
N MET A 1 22.83 5.94 10.26
CA MET A 1 21.47 5.36 10.21
C MET A 1 21.21 4.75 11.58
N THR A 2 20.74 5.56 12.51
CA THR A 2 20.59 5.18 13.91
C THR A 2 19.36 4.30 14.07
N HIS A 3 19.61 3.04 14.46
CA HIS A 3 18.59 2.07 14.84
C HIS A 3 17.93 2.57 16.13
N LEU A 4 16.83 3.29 16.01
CA LEU A 4 15.94 3.57 17.13
C LEU A 4 15.17 2.27 17.42
N ASP A 5 15.79 1.37 18.18
CA ASP A 5 15.10 0.26 18.82
C ASP A 5 14.23 0.80 19.95
N VAL A 6 13.17 1.52 19.58
CA VAL A 6 12.08 1.84 20.49
C VAL A 6 11.37 0.54 20.74
N ASN A 7 11.58 -0.02 21.93
CA ASN A 7 10.95 -1.23 22.41
C ASN A 7 9.45 -0.96 22.62
N LEU A 8 8.68 -1.00 21.54
CA LEU A 8 7.22 -0.79 21.51
C LEU A 8 6.41 -1.90 22.21
N SER A 9 7.06 -2.85 22.87
CA SER A 9 6.42 -4.03 23.46
C SER A 9 5.63 -3.76 24.74
N TYR A 10 5.73 -2.57 25.33
CA TYR A 10 5.05 -2.22 26.59
C TYR A 10 4.18 -0.96 26.54
N LEU A 11 3.85 -0.46 25.34
CA LEU A 11 2.93 0.66 25.17
C LEU A 11 1.59 0.14 24.69
N GLU A 12 0.57 0.30 25.53
CA GLU A 12 -0.82 0.09 25.18
C GLU A 12 -1.15 1.00 23.98
N SER A 13 -1.39 0.40 22.81
CA SER A 13 -1.63 1.15 21.57
C SER A 13 -3.11 1.40 21.37
N HIS A 14 -3.46 2.65 21.07
CA HIS A 14 -4.84 3.01 20.76
C HIS A 14 -5.33 2.39 19.45
N TYR A 15 -6.65 2.27 19.36
CA TYR A 15 -7.34 1.97 18.11
C TYR A 15 -7.03 3.02 17.05
N SER A 16 -6.90 2.58 15.80
CA SER A 16 -6.67 3.48 14.66
C SER A 16 -7.94 4.16 14.16
N SER A 17 -9.10 3.82 14.73
CA SER A 17 -10.39 4.40 14.40
C SER A 17 -10.64 5.71 15.13
N SER A 18 -11.72 6.39 14.74
CA SER A 18 -12.27 7.49 15.51
C SER A 18 -12.53 7.08 16.96
N GLY A 19 -12.27 8.01 17.89
CA GLY A 19 -12.56 7.83 19.31
C GLY A 19 -14.07 7.87 19.62
N PRO A 20 -14.44 7.75 20.90
CA PRO A 20 -15.83 7.82 21.32
C PRO A 20 -16.51 9.12 20.89
N GLU A 21 -17.79 9.03 20.51
CA GLU A 21 -18.60 10.23 20.26
C GLU A 21 -19.16 10.77 21.56
N PHE A 22 -19.09 12.08 21.75
CA PHE A 22 -19.52 12.75 22.97
C PHE A 22 -20.71 13.67 22.72
N LYS A 23 -21.67 13.69 23.65
CA LYS A 23 -22.76 14.67 23.69
C LYS A 23 -22.63 15.55 24.93
N ARG A 24 -23.01 16.82 24.80
CA ARG A 24 -23.12 17.73 25.95
C ARG A 24 -24.51 17.63 26.54
N VAL A 25 -24.61 17.17 27.77
CA VAL A 25 -25.86 17.07 28.52
C VAL A 25 -25.89 18.14 29.61
N LEU A 26 -27.05 18.75 29.82
CA LEU A 26 -27.25 19.72 30.88
C LEU A 26 -27.57 18.97 32.17
N PHE A 27 -26.65 19.05 33.14
CA PHE A 27 -26.90 18.55 34.48
C PHE A 27 -27.69 19.59 35.27
N ASN A 28 -28.86 19.19 35.76
CA ASN A 28 -29.76 20.06 36.50
C ASN A 28 -29.51 19.90 38.01
N PHE A 29 -29.06 20.97 38.66
CA PHE A 29 -28.99 21.05 40.14
C PHE A 29 -30.35 21.23 40.80
N GLY A 30 -31.43 21.40 40.02
CA GLY A 30 -32.78 21.65 40.52
C GLY A 30 -33.47 20.46 41.17
N GLY A 31 -32.76 19.34 41.41
CA GLY A 31 -33.30 18.18 42.12
C GLY A 31 -33.17 18.31 43.64
N GLN A 32 -34.13 17.76 44.39
CA GLN A 32 -34.11 17.73 45.86
C GLN A 32 -33.23 16.61 46.44
N SER A 33 -32.19 16.15 45.72
CA SER A 33 -31.30 15.11 46.26
C SER A 33 -30.61 15.62 47.52
N PRO A 34 -30.79 14.97 48.69
CA PRO A 34 -30.20 15.42 49.94
C PRO A 34 -28.67 15.51 49.87
N LEU A 35 -28.05 14.61 49.10
CA LEU A 35 -26.60 14.56 48.94
C LEU A 35 -26.07 15.75 48.13
N ILE A 36 -26.74 16.10 47.02
CA ILE A 36 -26.38 17.25 46.19
C ILE A 36 -26.57 18.55 46.98
N LEU A 37 -27.70 18.67 47.71
CA LEU A 37 -28.00 19.84 48.52
C LEU A 37 -26.98 20.04 49.65
N TYR A 38 -26.57 18.94 50.31
CA TYR A 38 -25.53 18.95 51.33
C TYR A 38 -24.18 19.41 50.76
N TYR A 39 -23.76 18.84 49.63
CA TYR A 39 -22.53 19.22 48.95
C TYR A 39 -22.50 20.71 48.57
N LEU A 40 -23.58 21.22 47.96
CA LEU A 40 -23.69 22.64 47.59
C LEU A 40 -23.67 23.57 48.81
N LYS A 41 -24.28 23.15 49.93
CA LYS A 41 -24.28 23.90 51.19
C LYS A 41 -22.88 23.93 51.83
N MET A 42 -22.16 22.80 51.80
CA MET A 42 -20.81 22.69 52.37
C MET A 42 -19.78 23.52 51.62
N HIS A 43 -19.91 23.67 50.30
CA HIS A 43 -18.97 24.43 49.46
C HIS A 43 -19.37 25.89 49.24
N GLU A 44 -20.30 26.44 50.03
CA GLU A 44 -20.80 27.82 49.93
C GLU A 44 -21.44 28.18 48.57
N LEU A 45 -21.74 27.18 47.73
CA LEU A 45 -22.41 27.33 46.45
C LEU A 45 -23.95 27.51 46.59
N ALA A 46 -24.42 27.80 47.80
CA ALA A 46 -25.83 27.88 48.15
C ALA A 46 -26.59 28.99 47.40
N GLY A 47 -25.89 30.04 46.92
CA GLY A 47 -26.48 31.10 46.09
C GLY A 47 -26.97 30.61 44.73
N ILE A 48 -26.40 29.51 44.23
CA ILE A 48 -26.73 28.91 42.94
C ILE A 48 -28.08 28.17 43.00
N SER A 49 -28.45 27.65 44.18
CA SER A 49 -29.72 26.96 44.42
C SER A 49 -30.94 27.89 44.44
N LYS A 50 -30.72 29.20 44.63
CA LYS A 50 -31.79 30.20 44.82
C LYS A 50 -32.22 30.90 43.53
N ALA A 51 -31.48 30.74 42.44
CA ALA A 51 -31.90 31.17 41.11
C ALA A 51 -32.43 29.94 40.35
N PRO A 52 -33.75 29.66 40.40
CA PRO A 52 -34.32 28.52 39.70
C PRO A 52 -34.19 28.78 38.19
N GLY A 53 -33.15 28.22 37.57
CA GLY A 53 -33.01 28.16 36.11
C GLY A 53 -31.67 28.60 35.51
N GLN A 54 -30.73 29.20 36.25
CA GLN A 54 -29.58 29.86 35.59
C GLN A 54 -28.27 29.07 35.51
N VAL A 55 -27.97 28.15 36.44
CA VAL A 55 -26.69 27.42 36.40
C VAL A 55 -26.91 25.97 36.00
N LYS A 56 -26.87 25.73 34.68
CA LYS A 56 -26.81 24.39 34.09
C LYS A 56 -25.34 24.06 33.87
N ILE A 57 -24.81 23.05 34.57
CA ILE A 57 -23.46 22.58 34.27
C ILE A 57 -23.55 21.68 33.04
N LYS A 58 -22.69 21.97 32.06
CA LYS A 58 -22.54 21.13 30.87
C LYS A 58 -21.63 19.97 31.26
N LEU A 59 -22.19 18.76 31.28
CA LEU A 59 -21.41 17.52 31.37
C LEU A 59 -21.23 16.95 29.97
N THR A 60 -20.08 16.32 29.74
CA THR A 60 -19.80 15.58 28.51
C THR A 60 -20.02 14.11 28.79
N GLU A 61 -21.00 13.50 28.12
CA GLU A 61 -21.32 12.07 28.23
C GLU A 61 -20.92 11.37 26.92
N ILE A 62 -20.46 10.12 27.02
CA ILE A 62 -20.22 9.28 25.85
C ILE A 62 -21.59 8.91 25.26
N LEU A 63 -21.84 9.33 24.03
CA LEU A 63 -23.05 8.99 23.28
C LEU A 63 -22.93 7.61 22.63
N LYS A 64 -21.73 7.30 22.11
CA LYS A 64 -21.46 6.08 21.35
C LYS A 64 -20.02 5.62 21.58
N GLU A 65 -19.87 4.36 21.96
CA GLU A 65 -18.57 3.73 22.05
C GLU A 65 -18.00 3.46 20.65
N PRO A 66 -16.68 3.59 20.47
CA PRO A 66 -16.06 3.32 19.19
C PRO A 66 -16.20 1.82 18.86
N PRO A 67 -16.45 1.48 17.58
CA PRO A 67 -16.46 0.09 17.16
C PRO A 67 -15.08 -0.55 17.35
N PRO A 68 -14.99 -1.88 17.54
CA PRO A 68 -13.71 -2.55 17.62
C PRO A 68 -12.94 -2.36 16.30
N ALA A 69 -11.74 -1.80 16.40
CA ALA A 69 -10.87 -1.51 15.28
C ALA A 69 -9.48 -2.15 15.51
N PRO A 70 -8.65 -2.30 14.48
CA PRO A 70 -7.25 -2.64 14.69
C PRO A 70 -6.56 -1.53 15.49
N THR A 71 -5.61 -1.92 16.33
CA THR A 71 -4.73 -0.94 16.99
C THR A 71 -3.62 -0.51 16.04
N TYR A 72 -3.02 0.67 16.30
CA TYR A 72 -1.83 1.07 15.55
C TYR A 72 -0.70 0.04 15.63
N CYS A 73 -0.59 -0.70 16.73
CA CYS A 73 0.38 -1.79 16.86
C CYS A 73 0.09 -2.94 15.91
N ASP A 74 -1.18 -3.30 15.73
CA ASP A 74 -1.59 -4.34 14.78
C ASP A 74 -1.29 -3.92 13.34
N ILE A 75 -1.59 -2.67 12.98
CA ILE A 75 -1.26 -2.11 11.67
C ILE A 75 0.25 -2.14 11.43
N LEU A 76 1.06 -1.74 12.41
CA LEU A 76 2.53 -1.75 12.29
C LEU A 76 3.08 -3.18 12.17
N LYS A 77 2.52 -4.14 12.91
CA LYS A 77 2.90 -5.57 12.79
C LYS A 77 2.54 -6.11 11.41
N GLU A 78 1.35 -5.79 10.93
CA GLU A 78 0.89 -6.15 9.59
C GLU A 78 1.82 -5.57 8.53
N ALA A 79 2.08 -4.27 8.56
CA ALA A 79 2.98 -3.59 7.63
C ALA A 79 4.39 -4.20 7.63
N LYS A 80 4.94 -4.52 8.81
CA LYS A 80 6.23 -5.21 8.93
C LYS A 80 6.21 -6.59 8.28
N ARG A 81 5.13 -7.35 8.45
CA ARG A 81 4.97 -8.67 7.83
C ARG A 81 4.91 -8.55 6.31
N GLN A 82 4.11 -7.61 5.80
CA GLN A 82 3.99 -7.34 4.36
C GLN A 82 5.34 -6.94 3.77
N PHE A 83 6.07 -6.03 4.43
CA PHE A 83 7.40 -5.63 3.99
C PHE A 83 8.38 -6.82 3.89
N ALA A 84 8.35 -7.73 4.86
CA ALA A 84 9.19 -8.92 4.83
C ALA A 84 8.83 -9.88 3.69
N ASN A 85 7.54 -10.01 3.35
CA ASN A 85 7.09 -10.82 2.21
C ASN A 85 7.50 -10.16 0.90
N ASN A 86 7.17 -8.88 0.71
CA ASN A 86 7.52 -8.11 -0.49
C ASN A 86 9.04 -8.13 -0.74
N GLN A 87 9.85 -8.08 0.31
CA GLN A 87 11.30 -8.19 0.17
C GLN A 87 11.73 -9.54 -0.39
N LYS A 88 11.08 -10.64 0.00
CA LYS A 88 11.36 -11.98 -0.54
C LYS A 88 10.91 -12.07 -1.99
N ASP A 89 9.70 -11.61 -2.28
CA ASP A 89 9.13 -11.66 -3.63
C ASP A 89 9.97 -10.84 -4.60
N PHE A 90 10.41 -9.64 -4.19
CA PHE A 90 11.33 -8.82 -4.97
C PHE A 90 12.65 -9.54 -5.29
N ARG A 91 13.21 -10.32 -4.35
CA ARG A 91 14.45 -11.08 -4.61
C ARG A 91 14.22 -12.19 -5.64
N ILE A 92 13.09 -12.87 -5.54
CA ILE A 92 12.71 -13.94 -6.48
C ILE A 92 12.50 -13.34 -7.86
N GLU A 93 11.67 -12.31 -7.98
CA GLU A 93 11.35 -11.67 -9.25
C GLU A 93 12.60 -11.07 -9.92
N LYS A 94 13.45 -10.40 -9.14
CA LYS A 94 14.74 -9.92 -9.62
C LYS A 94 15.60 -11.05 -10.18
N HIS A 95 15.59 -12.23 -9.56
CA HIS A 95 16.34 -13.37 -10.08
C HIS A 95 15.76 -13.90 -11.39
N LEU A 96 14.43 -14.05 -11.47
CA LEU A 96 13.71 -14.50 -12.66
C LEU A 96 13.98 -13.58 -13.85
N ILE A 97 13.80 -12.27 -13.65
CA ILE A 97 14.07 -11.25 -14.68
C ILE A 97 15.53 -11.31 -15.16
N ASN A 98 16.49 -11.51 -14.25
CA ASN A 98 17.90 -11.61 -14.65
C ASN A 98 18.19 -12.83 -15.53
N GLU A 99 17.61 -14.00 -15.21
CA GLU A 99 17.76 -15.18 -16.06
C GLU A 99 17.04 -15.00 -17.40
N GLU A 100 15.88 -14.34 -17.43
CA GLU A 100 15.20 -14.00 -18.69
C GLU A 100 16.04 -13.05 -19.56
N ILE A 101 16.59 -11.97 -18.99
CA ILE A 101 17.50 -11.04 -19.70
C ILE A 101 18.69 -11.80 -20.28
N LYS A 102 19.27 -12.73 -19.52
CA LYS A 102 20.40 -13.55 -19.98
C LYS A 102 20.01 -14.46 -21.16
N LEU A 103 18.83 -15.06 -21.12
CA LEU A 103 18.30 -15.85 -22.25
C LEU A 103 18.09 -14.98 -23.49
N LEU A 104 17.49 -13.79 -23.33
CA LEU A 104 17.29 -12.84 -24.42
C LEU A 104 18.62 -12.41 -25.05
N ARG A 105 19.64 -12.10 -24.24
CA ARG A 105 20.99 -11.80 -24.73
C ARG A 105 21.59 -12.95 -25.53
N GLN A 106 21.43 -14.19 -25.05
CA GLN A 106 21.93 -15.36 -25.77
C GLN A 106 21.21 -15.57 -27.11
N ARG A 107 19.90 -15.32 -27.17
CA ARG A 107 19.14 -15.38 -28.43
C ARG A 107 19.63 -14.32 -29.41
N GLN A 108 19.81 -13.08 -28.95
CA GLN A 108 20.37 -12.00 -29.77
C GLN A 108 21.73 -12.37 -30.35
N GLU A 109 22.64 -12.91 -29.52
CA GLU A 109 23.98 -13.33 -29.98
C GLU A 109 23.91 -14.41 -31.08
N LYS A 110 22.97 -15.36 -30.98
CA LYS A 110 22.76 -16.39 -32.01
C LYS A 110 22.28 -15.75 -33.32
N VAL A 111 21.36 -14.78 -33.24
CA VAL A 111 20.86 -14.04 -34.40
C VAL A 111 22.00 -13.27 -35.07
N ASP A 112 22.82 -12.56 -34.30
CA ASP A 112 23.94 -11.78 -34.82
C ASP A 112 24.99 -12.68 -35.51
N LYS A 113 25.32 -13.83 -34.92
CA LYS A 113 26.22 -14.82 -35.53
C LYS A 113 25.69 -15.35 -36.86
N GLU A 114 24.41 -15.70 -36.92
CA GLU A 114 23.77 -16.16 -38.16
C GLU A 114 23.73 -15.06 -39.22
N LEU A 115 23.43 -13.82 -38.81
CA LEU A 115 23.44 -12.66 -39.70
C LEU A 115 24.83 -12.43 -40.31
N HIS A 116 25.89 -12.45 -39.48
CA HIS A 116 27.27 -12.33 -39.97
C HIS A 116 27.65 -13.47 -40.93
N ARG A 117 27.24 -14.70 -40.63
CA ARG A 117 27.46 -15.86 -41.51
C ARG A 117 26.77 -15.68 -42.86
N LEU A 118 25.51 -15.23 -42.86
CA LEU A 118 24.74 -14.97 -44.07
C LEU A 118 25.33 -13.81 -44.88
N GLN A 119 25.73 -12.73 -44.21
CA GLN A 119 26.40 -11.59 -44.83
C GLN A 119 27.71 -12.03 -45.53
N ALA A 120 28.55 -12.80 -44.84
CA ALA A 120 29.80 -13.32 -45.41
C ALA A 120 29.56 -14.23 -46.63
N LYS A 121 28.50 -15.04 -46.61
CA LYS A 121 28.08 -15.86 -47.77
C LYS A 121 27.56 -15.00 -48.91
N ALA A 122 26.74 -13.99 -48.63
CA ALA A 122 26.18 -13.09 -49.63
C ALA A 122 27.26 -12.34 -50.40
N THR A 123 28.30 -11.86 -49.72
CA THR A 123 29.44 -11.20 -50.34
C THR A 123 30.22 -12.12 -51.29
N LYS A 124 30.25 -13.43 -51.02
CA LYS A 124 30.95 -14.40 -51.87
C LYS A 124 30.08 -14.95 -53.00
N LYS A 125 28.80 -15.21 -52.73
CA LYS A 125 27.86 -15.90 -53.61
C LYS A 125 26.42 -15.38 -53.44
N PRO A 126 26.08 -14.24 -54.06
CA PRO A 126 24.83 -13.53 -53.80
C PRO A 126 23.57 -14.29 -54.28
N TYR A 127 23.67 -15.13 -55.31
CA TYR A 127 22.52 -15.85 -55.85
C TYR A 127 22.19 -17.15 -55.10
N GLU A 128 23.18 -17.76 -54.43
CA GLU A 128 23.01 -19.02 -53.68
C GLU A 128 22.49 -18.78 -52.25
N VAL A 129 22.69 -17.59 -51.68
CA VAL A 129 22.37 -17.29 -50.27
C VAL A 129 20.87 -17.07 -50.02
N LYS A 130 20.06 -16.84 -51.08
CA LYS A 130 18.64 -16.49 -50.96
C LYS A 130 17.83 -17.51 -50.17
N ASN A 131 18.08 -18.80 -50.40
CA ASN A 131 17.38 -19.87 -49.68
C ASN A 131 17.77 -19.91 -48.19
N ASP A 132 19.04 -19.68 -47.87
CA ASP A 132 19.53 -19.61 -46.48
C ASP A 132 18.90 -18.43 -45.72
N PHE A 133 18.74 -17.27 -46.38
CA PHE A 133 18.02 -16.13 -45.81
C PHE A 133 16.54 -16.41 -45.55
N GLU A 134 15.83 -17.01 -46.52
CA GLU A 134 14.41 -17.31 -46.35
C GLU A 134 14.18 -18.29 -45.19
N ASN A 135 15.01 -19.34 -45.10
CA ASN A 135 14.98 -20.29 -43.98
C ASN A 135 15.23 -19.59 -42.64
N PHE A 136 16.18 -18.67 -42.59
CA PHE A 136 16.46 -17.88 -41.38
C PHE A 136 15.26 -17.01 -40.97
N LEU A 137 14.64 -16.30 -41.92
CA LEU A 137 13.45 -15.49 -41.67
C LEU A 137 12.25 -16.34 -41.22
N GLN A 138 12.05 -17.50 -41.85
CA GLN A 138 10.98 -18.42 -41.48
C GLN A 138 11.17 -18.95 -40.05
N LYS A 139 12.41 -19.29 -39.66
CA LYS A 139 12.75 -19.69 -38.29
C LYS A 139 12.42 -18.60 -37.29
N LEU A 140 12.85 -17.34 -37.54
CA LEU A 140 12.55 -16.20 -36.67
C LEU A 140 11.04 -15.97 -36.49
N ARG A 141 10.27 -16.06 -37.57
CA ARG A 141 8.80 -15.94 -37.50
C ARG A 141 8.16 -17.06 -36.68
N SER A 142 8.68 -18.28 -36.79
CA SER A 142 8.16 -19.44 -36.08
C SER A 142 8.41 -19.31 -34.57
N GLU A 143 9.62 -18.93 -34.17
CA GLU A 143 9.99 -18.71 -32.77
C GLU A 143 9.16 -17.59 -32.12
N ALA A 144 8.99 -16.46 -32.82
CA ALA A 144 8.16 -15.35 -32.34
C ALA A 144 6.68 -15.73 -32.17
N ARG A 145 6.13 -16.60 -33.03
CA ARG A 145 4.76 -17.10 -32.90
C ARG A 145 4.60 -18.01 -31.69
N THR A 146 5.55 -18.92 -31.47
CA THR A 146 5.52 -19.81 -30.30
C THR A 146 5.60 -19.03 -28.99
N GLU A 147 6.45 -18.00 -28.93
CA GLU A 147 6.59 -17.16 -27.73
C GLU A 147 5.31 -16.38 -27.42
N ARG A 148 4.69 -15.77 -28.43
CA ARG A 148 3.39 -15.08 -28.26
C ARG A 148 2.29 -16.01 -27.77
N GLN A 149 2.25 -17.25 -28.26
CA GLN A 149 1.26 -18.23 -27.80
C GLN A 149 1.48 -18.64 -26.33
N LEU A 150 2.74 -18.78 -25.91
CA LEU A 150 3.07 -19.06 -24.51
C LEU A 150 2.64 -17.90 -23.60
N LEU A 151 2.96 -16.66 -23.97
CA LEU A 151 2.55 -15.47 -23.22
C LEU A 151 1.03 -15.32 -23.15
N ALA A 152 0.33 -15.53 -24.27
CA ALA A 152 -1.14 -15.48 -24.29
C ALA A 152 -1.79 -16.57 -23.43
N SER A 153 -1.19 -17.77 -23.36
CA SER A 153 -1.68 -18.87 -22.51
C SER A 153 -1.48 -18.56 -21.02
N LEU A 154 -0.37 -17.91 -20.66
CA LEU A 154 -0.09 -17.46 -19.30
C LEU A 154 -1.09 -16.36 -18.87
N SER A 155 -1.31 -15.36 -19.72
CA SER A 155 -2.27 -14.28 -19.44
C SER A 155 -3.72 -14.74 -19.30
N SER A 156 -4.11 -15.86 -19.93
CA SER A 156 -5.47 -16.40 -19.80
C SER A 156 -5.69 -17.19 -18.51
N SER A 157 -4.64 -17.44 -17.71
CA SER A 157 -4.71 -18.22 -16.46
C SER A 157 -4.72 -17.36 -15.19
N THR A 158 -4.35 -16.08 -15.29
CA THR A 158 -4.35 -15.12 -14.17
C THR A 158 -5.58 -14.21 -14.24
N THR A 159 -6.75 -14.74 -13.89
CA THR A 159 -7.88 -13.91 -13.41
C THR A 159 -7.82 -13.91 -11.89
N GLU A 160 -6.96 -13.05 -11.33
CA GLU A 160 -7.18 -12.52 -9.98
C GLU A 160 -7.30 -11.00 -10.13
N ASP A 161 -8.46 -10.48 -9.77
CA ASP A 161 -8.83 -9.07 -9.82
C ASP A 161 -7.93 -8.27 -8.85
N PHE A 162 -6.79 -7.77 -9.35
CA PHE A 162 -6.05 -6.73 -8.66
C PHE A 162 -6.75 -5.40 -8.90
N ASN A 163 -7.58 -5.00 -7.93
CA ASN A 163 -8.14 -3.66 -7.86
C ASN A 163 -6.99 -2.68 -7.51
N LEU A 164 -6.37 -2.11 -8.54
CA LEU A 164 -5.39 -1.02 -8.45
C LEU A 164 -6.17 0.29 -8.29
N GLU A 165 -6.33 0.75 -7.05
CA GLU A 165 -6.65 2.15 -6.79
C GLU A 165 -5.41 2.98 -7.15
N GLU A 166 -5.49 3.71 -8.26
CA GLU A 166 -4.49 4.70 -8.66
C GLU A 166 -4.55 5.89 -7.67
N GLU A 167 -3.62 5.96 -6.71
CA GLU A 167 -3.32 7.23 -6.04
C GLU A 167 -2.34 8.04 -6.93
N GLU A 168 -2.90 9.08 -7.53
CA GLU A 168 -2.22 10.13 -8.29
C GLU A 168 -1.32 10.95 -7.34
N CYS A 169 -0.02 10.66 -7.33
CA CYS A 169 0.97 11.54 -6.69
C CYS A 169 1.05 12.86 -7.47
N GLN A 170 0.44 13.91 -6.95
CA GLN A 170 0.72 15.27 -7.39
C GLN A 170 2.13 15.67 -6.89
N GLU A 171 3.08 15.80 -7.82
CA GLU A 171 4.33 16.52 -7.61
C GLU A 171 4.04 17.99 -7.30
N GLU A 172 4.37 18.45 -6.09
CA GLU A 172 4.45 19.89 -5.81
C GLU A 172 5.75 20.47 -6.42
N PRO A 173 5.72 21.64 -7.05
CA PRO A 173 6.94 22.30 -7.50
C PRO A 173 7.62 23.02 -6.32
N GLU A 174 8.91 22.73 -6.12
CA GLU A 174 9.80 23.50 -5.25
C GLU A 174 9.83 24.98 -5.66
N ILE A 175 9.27 25.85 -4.82
CA ILE A 175 9.43 27.30 -4.95
C ILE A 175 10.70 27.68 -4.19
N ASN A 176 11.78 27.87 -4.93
CA ASN A 176 13.01 28.49 -4.43
C ASN A 176 12.72 29.99 -4.16
N CYS A 177 12.72 30.39 -2.88
CA CYS A 177 12.75 31.80 -2.52
C CYS A 177 14.20 32.28 -2.44
N ILE A 178 14.48 33.36 -3.18
CA ILE A 178 15.70 34.19 -3.11
C ILE A 178 15.68 35.00 -1.81
#